data_AF-A0A831XM57-F1
#
_entry.id   AF-A0A831XM57-F1
#
_cell.length_a   1.000
_cell.length_b   1.000
_cell.length_c   1.000
_cell.angle_alpha   90.00
_cell.angle_beta   90.00
_cell.angle_gamma   90.00
#
_symmetry.space_group_name_H-M   'P 1'
#
loop_
_entity.id
_entity.type
_entity.pdbx_description
1 polymer ?
#
loop_
_entity_poly.entity_id
_entity_poly.type
_entity_poly.pdbx_seq_one_letter_code
_entity_poly.pdbx_strand_id
1 'polypeptide(L)'
;MKRFVQLLILAALALAAVGCAHDPFNIPREDYEQRVKVLGVAPIFMDADSDIRHPEKDTLVTLVREYNRKNEKELAEMIKETGAYFSVRFLDAAAPDELYRTLLYRTERRDDAAVVYNKQFFKPEEIRTLVTQNGVDAVLLVTVSGLTMRDRIFSSNIVKYLDADYNVLTVSAQVLDAGGATLWEYPNFRAGGPSTPVLAQLQYPDFDEAAANLDDRVDVKFKTIPGLTRYLGKKENDLFFRERKTTAPYYRIFSDMAGLLKPPIRLFGEEKKGGTQPAPTPYKPPYQPAPAPQAAPPLQAAPAPVPAAQPVPAPQPETVIVPEPTTIREVPVQ
;
A
#
# COMPACT_ATOMS: atom_id res chain seq x y z
N MET A 1 -12.23 -22.04 46.09
CA MET A 1 -12.99 -22.26 44.83
C MET A 1 -13.66 -20.97 44.31
N LYS A 2 -14.53 -20.28 45.07
CA LYS A 2 -15.20 -19.04 44.62
C LYS A 2 -14.28 -17.96 44.02
N ARG A 3 -13.14 -17.68 44.66
CA ARG A 3 -12.17 -16.68 44.18
C ARG A 3 -11.47 -17.08 42.87
N PHE A 4 -11.25 -18.37 42.65
CA PHE A 4 -10.63 -18.89 41.42
C PHE A 4 -11.60 -18.83 40.23
N VAL A 5 -12.89 -19.14 40.48
CA VAL A 5 -13.96 -18.98 39.49
C VAL A 5 -14.18 -17.51 39.14
N GLN A 6 -14.14 -16.60 40.12
CA GLN A 6 -14.21 -15.16 39.85
C GLN A 6 -13.02 -14.64 39.03
N LEU A 7 -11.80 -15.12 39.31
CA LEU A 7 -10.61 -14.77 38.51
C LEU A 7 -10.71 -15.29 37.07
N LEU A 8 -11.22 -16.50 36.87
CA LEU A 8 -11.45 -17.05 35.52
C LEU A 8 -12.52 -16.27 34.74
N ILE A 9 -13.61 -15.87 35.41
CA ILE A 9 -14.65 -15.06 34.78
C ILE A 9 -14.13 -13.66 34.46
N LEU A 10 -13.36 -13.03 35.35
CA LEU A 10 -12.73 -11.72 35.09
C LEU A 10 -11.70 -11.79 33.96
N ALA A 11 -10.90 -12.85 33.89
CA ALA A 11 -9.96 -13.08 32.79
C ALA A 11 -10.71 -13.29 31.46
N ALA A 12 -11.79 -14.08 31.45
CA ALA A 12 -12.63 -14.26 30.27
C ALA A 12 -13.35 -12.98 29.83
N LEU A 13 -13.82 -12.16 30.78
CA LEU A 13 -14.44 -10.87 30.51
C LEU A 13 -13.42 -9.85 29.98
N ALA A 14 -12.20 -9.85 30.52
CA ALA A 14 -11.10 -9.02 30.03
C ALA A 14 -10.67 -9.44 28.62
N LEU A 15 -10.62 -10.75 28.32
CA LEU A 15 -10.36 -11.27 26.97
C LEU A 15 -11.47 -10.91 25.98
N ALA A 16 -12.73 -10.90 26.41
CA ALA A 16 -13.86 -10.48 25.58
C ALA A 16 -13.90 -8.96 25.34
N ALA A 17 -13.40 -8.16 26.27
CA ALA A 17 -13.35 -6.70 26.17
C ALA A 17 -12.24 -6.17 25.23
N VAL A 18 -11.27 -7.00 24.84
CA VAL A 18 -10.21 -6.63 23.87
C VAL A 18 -10.67 -6.82 22.42
N GLY A 19 -11.89 -7.34 22.20
CA GLY A 19 -12.50 -7.47 20.88
C GLY A 19 -13.17 -6.19 20.37
N CYS A 20 -12.51 -5.03 20.41
CA CYS A 20 -12.93 -3.91 19.57
C CYS A 20 -12.64 -4.32 18.12
N ALA A 21 -13.65 -4.85 17.44
CA ALA A 21 -13.62 -5.17 16.02
C ALA A 21 -13.19 -3.93 15.24
N HIS A 22 -11.89 -3.85 14.93
CA HIS A 22 -11.34 -2.88 14.02
C HIS A 22 -11.66 -3.39 12.62
N ASP A 23 -12.67 -2.78 11.99
CA ASP A 23 -13.11 -3.14 10.64
C ASP A 23 -12.16 -2.50 9.61
N PRO A 24 -11.37 -3.28 8.86
CA PRO A 24 -10.40 -2.70 7.93
C PRO A 24 -11.04 -2.11 6.67
N PHE A 25 -12.36 -2.19 6.50
CA PHE A 25 -13.06 -1.75 5.30
C PHE A 25 -13.44 -0.26 5.39
N ASN A 26 -13.52 0.38 4.23
CA ASN A 26 -14.01 1.76 4.12
C ASN A 26 -15.55 1.86 4.17
N ILE A 27 -16.22 0.72 4.01
CA ILE A 27 -17.66 0.53 4.12
C ILE A 27 -17.94 -0.58 5.13
N PRO A 28 -19.15 -0.68 5.70
CA PRO A 28 -19.50 -1.80 6.57
C PRO A 28 -19.21 -3.15 5.90
N ARG A 29 -18.61 -4.08 6.63
CA ARG A 29 -18.23 -5.39 6.10
C ARG A 29 -19.38 -6.15 5.44
N GLU A 30 -20.59 -6.07 5.98
CA GLU A 30 -21.77 -6.73 5.38
C GLU A 30 -22.08 -6.16 3.99
N ASP A 31 -21.95 -4.85 3.81
CA ASP A 31 -22.11 -4.19 2.53
C ASP A 31 -20.98 -4.58 1.57
N TYR A 32 -19.75 -4.70 2.09
CA TYR A 32 -18.61 -5.17 1.31
C TYR A 32 -18.84 -6.59 0.77
N GLU A 33 -19.20 -7.52 1.65
CA GLU A 33 -19.43 -8.92 1.30
C GLU A 33 -20.61 -9.05 0.32
N GLN A 34 -21.63 -8.19 0.40
CA GLN A 34 -22.74 -8.18 -0.54
C GLN A 34 -22.33 -7.64 -1.92
N ARG A 35 -21.48 -6.61 -1.96
CA ARG A 35 -21.02 -5.97 -3.20
C ARG A 35 -19.94 -6.76 -3.93
N VAL A 36 -19.05 -7.44 -3.21
CA VAL A 36 -17.87 -8.10 -3.78
C VAL A 36 -17.95 -9.61 -3.58
N LYS A 37 -18.50 -10.32 -4.57
CA LYS A 37 -18.51 -11.79 -4.60
C LYS A 37 -17.32 -12.34 -5.39
N VAL A 38 -17.01 -11.70 -6.52
CA VAL A 38 -15.90 -12.06 -7.40
C VAL A 38 -14.87 -10.94 -7.37
N LEU A 39 -13.69 -11.21 -6.82
CA LEU A 39 -12.58 -10.27 -6.79
C LEU A 39 -11.60 -10.55 -7.93
N GLY A 40 -11.36 -9.56 -8.79
CA GLY A 40 -10.26 -9.58 -9.74
C GLY A 40 -8.97 -9.09 -9.06
N VAL A 41 -7.87 -9.83 -9.15
CA VAL A 41 -6.56 -9.40 -8.68
C VAL A 41 -5.73 -8.98 -9.89
N ALA A 42 -5.49 -7.68 -10.02
CA ALA A 42 -4.68 -7.15 -11.09
C ALA A 42 -3.20 -7.52 -10.90
N PRO A 43 -2.40 -7.45 -11.96
CA PRO A 43 -0.97 -7.68 -11.84
C PRO A 43 -0.32 -6.60 -10.96
N ILE A 44 0.73 -6.95 -10.22
CA ILE A 44 1.40 -5.99 -9.32
C ILE A 44 2.15 -4.93 -10.13
N PHE A 45 1.74 -3.67 -9.97
CA PHE A 45 2.30 -2.54 -10.70
C PHE A 45 3.58 -2.00 -10.06
N MET A 46 4.41 -1.37 -10.87
CA MET A 46 5.61 -0.67 -10.43
C MET A 46 5.50 0.81 -10.85
N ASP A 47 5.39 1.70 -9.87
CA ASP A 47 5.44 3.14 -10.10
C ASP A 47 6.90 3.57 -10.26
N ALA A 48 7.40 3.52 -11.48
CA ALA A 48 8.79 3.87 -11.80
C ALA A 48 9.08 5.38 -11.66
N ASP A 49 8.04 6.22 -11.65
CA ASP A 49 8.16 7.67 -11.59
C ASP A 49 8.16 8.20 -10.14
N SER A 50 7.90 7.32 -9.18
CA SER A 50 8.01 7.60 -7.74
C SER A 50 9.46 7.90 -7.29
N ASP A 51 9.60 8.31 -6.03
CA ASP A 51 10.87 8.74 -5.40
C ASP A 51 11.83 7.56 -5.17
N ILE A 52 12.44 7.08 -6.25
CA ILE A 52 13.47 6.03 -6.25
C ILE A 52 14.81 6.71 -6.53
N ARG A 53 15.66 6.79 -5.51
CA ARG A 53 16.96 7.51 -5.57
C ARG A 53 18.15 6.59 -5.81
N HIS A 54 17.91 5.30 -6.03
CA HIS A 54 18.98 4.34 -6.27
C HIS A 54 19.80 4.71 -7.52
N PRO A 55 21.14 4.70 -7.48
CA PRO A 55 21.98 5.09 -8.62
C PRO A 55 21.69 4.29 -9.89
N GLU A 56 21.42 2.99 -9.74
CA GLU A 56 21.03 2.07 -10.82
C GLU A 56 19.50 1.91 -10.91
N LYS A 57 18.75 3.03 -10.95
CA LYS A 57 17.28 3.05 -10.88
C LYS A 57 16.61 2.13 -11.91
N ASP A 58 16.98 2.21 -13.19
CA ASP A 58 16.30 1.45 -14.25
C ASP A 58 16.50 -0.07 -14.11
N THR A 59 17.69 -0.47 -13.68
CA THR A 59 18.01 -1.87 -13.35
C THR A 59 17.18 -2.35 -12.17
N LEU A 60 17.07 -1.54 -11.11
CA LEU A 60 16.25 -1.85 -9.94
C LEU A 60 14.76 -1.99 -10.31
N VAL A 61 14.22 -1.06 -11.11
CA VAL A 61 12.83 -1.10 -11.55
C VAL A 61 12.56 -2.38 -12.33
N THR A 62 13.46 -2.76 -13.25
CA THR A 62 13.35 -4.00 -14.03
C THR A 62 13.38 -5.23 -13.13
N LEU A 63 14.32 -5.28 -12.18
CA LEU A 63 14.43 -6.35 -11.19
C LEU A 63 13.12 -6.52 -10.38
N VAL A 64 12.55 -5.41 -9.89
CA VAL A 64 11.32 -5.44 -9.11
C VAL A 64 10.14 -5.91 -9.97
N ARG A 65 10.04 -5.47 -11.24
CA ARG A 65 9.03 -5.97 -12.16
C ARG A 65 9.10 -7.48 -12.33
N GLU A 66 10.29 -8.04 -12.53
CA GLU A 66 10.49 -9.50 -12.66
C GLU A 66 10.02 -10.25 -11.41
N TYR A 67 10.35 -9.74 -10.21
CA TYR A 67 9.90 -10.34 -8.96
C TYR A 67 8.39 -10.16 -8.73
N ASN A 68 7.81 -9.03 -9.14
CA ASN A 68 6.35 -8.85 -9.14
C ASN A 68 5.67 -9.94 -9.97
N ARG A 69 6.14 -10.18 -11.21
CA ARG A 69 5.60 -11.23 -12.09
C ARG A 69 5.71 -12.64 -11.48
N LYS A 70 6.83 -12.92 -10.80
CA LYS A 70 7.06 -14.23 -10.17
C LYS A 70 6.11 -14.51 -9.01
N ASN A 71 5.70 -13.48 -8.26
CA ASN A 71 4.98 -13.66 -7.00
C ASN A 71 3.47 -13.35 -7.09
N GLU A 72 3.01 -12.55 -8.05
CA GLU A 72 1.63 -12.01 -8.08
C GLU A 72 0.52 -13.06 -8.11
N LYS A 73 0.73 -14.22 -8.75
CA LYS A 73 -0.29 -15.29 -8.77
C LYS A 73 -0.53 -15.87 -7.39
N GLU A 74 0.49 -15.91 -6.54
CA GLU A 74 0.33 -16.38 -5.18
C GLU A 74 -0.52 -15.41 -4.35
N LEU A 75 -0.46 -14.10 -4.60
CA LEU A 75 -1.34 -13.16 -3.90
C LEU A 75 -2.81 -13.52 -4.15
N ALA A 76 -3.17 -13.82 -5.40
CA ALA A 76 -4.53 -14.23 -5.75
C ALA A 76 -4.93 -15.55 -5.06
N GLU A 77 -4.04 -16.55 -5.03
CA GLU A 77 -4.31 -17.81 -4.32
C GLU A 77 -4.39 -17.62 -2.79
N MET A 78 -3.51 -16.83 -2.17
CA MET A 78 -3.57 -16.52 -0.74
C MET A 78 -4.87 -15.82 -0.36
N ILE A 79 -5.34 -14.88 -1.18
CA ILE A 79 -6.64 -14.22 -0.96
C ILE A 79 -7.79 -15.22 -1.15
N LYS A 80 -7.72 -16.10 -2.15
CA LYS A 80 -8.73 -17.15 -2.36
C LYS A 80 -8.82 -18.12 -1.19
N GLU A 81 -7.68 -18.52 -0.63
CA GLU A 81 -7.57 -19.39 0.54
C GLU A 81 -8.19 -18.78 1.81
N THR A 82 -8.40 -17.45 1.86
CA THR A 82 -9.13 -16.82 2.96
C THR A 82 -10.61 -17.23 3.03
N GLY A 83 -11.20 -17.68 1.92
CA GLY A 83 -12.63 -17.95 1.82
C GLY A 83 -13.52 -16.70 1.90
N ALA A 84 -12.95 -15.50 1.81
CA ALA A 84 -13.71 -14.24 1.88
C ALA A 84 -14.61 -13.98 0.66
N TYR A 85 -14.27 -14.57 -0.49
CA TYR A 85 -14.93 -14.32 -1.77
C TYR A 85 -15.53 -15.61 -2.34
N PHE A 86 -16.59 -15.48 -3.14
CA PHE A 86 -17.11 -16.60 -3.93
C PHE A 86 -16.08 -17.08 -4.96
N SER A 87 -15.36 -16.13 -5.58
CA SER A 87 -14.28 -16.44 -6.52
C SER A 87 -13.23 -15.32 -6.49
N VAL A 88 -11.96 -15.71 -6.64
CA VAL A 88 -10.84 -14.79 -6.84
C VAL A 88 -10.20 -15.14 -8.18
N ARG A 89 -10.02 -14.15 -9.04
CA ARG A 89 -9.48 -14.33 -10.39
C ARG A 89 -8.27 -13.45 -10.58
N PHE A 90 -7.14 -14.02 -10.98
CA PHE A 90 -6.01 -13.24 -11.43
C PHE A 90 -6.32 -12.64 -12.82
N LEU A 91 -6.20 -11.33 -12.95
CA LEU A 91 -6.43 -10.60 -14.19
C LEU A 91 -5.12 -10.52 -14.96
N ASP A 92 -4.86 -11.52 -15.80
CA ASP A 92 -3.62 -11.56 -16.59
C ASP A 92 -3.62 -10.41 -17.61
N ALA A 93 -2.57 -9.60 -17.60
CA ALA A 93 -2.39 -8.48 -18.51
C ALA A 93 -1.02 -8.60 -19.18
N ALA A 94 -1.02 -8.67 -20.52
CA ALA A 94 0.21 -8.81 -21.29
C ALA A 94 1.18 -7.62 -21.09
N ALA A 95 0.64 -6.42 -20.87
CA ALA A 95 1.42 -5.20 -20.62
C ALA A 95 0.97 -4.50 -19.31
N PRO A 96 1.46 -4.95 -18.14
CA PRO A 96 1.07 -4.37 -16.84
C PRO A 96 1.41 -2.89 -16.70
N ASP A 97 2.53 -2.43 -17.28
CA ASP A 97 2.95 -1.02 -17.21
C ASP A 97 2.00 -0.10 -18.01
N GLU A 98 1.52 -0.55 -19.17
CA GLU A 98 0.54 0.19 -19.97
C GLU A 98 -0.82 0.23 -19.30
N LEU A 99 -1.24 -0.90 -18.72
CA LEU A 99 -2.43 -0.97 -17.89
C LEU A 99 -2.33 0.03 -16.73
N TYR A 100 -1.22 0.03 -15.98
CA TYR A 100 -1.01 0.96 -14.87
C TYR A 100 -1.13 2.42 -15.30
N ARG A 101 -0.45 2.83 -16.39
CA ARG A 101 -0.51 4.19 -16.93
C ARG A 101 -1.91 4.60 -17.37
N THR A 102 -2.68 3.64 -17.87
CA THR A 102 -4.07 3.86 -18.28
C THR A 102 -4.94 4.11 -17.06
N LEU A 103 -4.85 3.23 -16.06
CA LEU A 103 -5.66 3.30 -14.84
C LEU A 103 -5.29 4.50 -13.95
N LEU A 104 -4.00 4.83 -13.83
CA LEU A 104 -3.51 5.85 -12.91
C LEU A 104 -3.99 7.25 -13.33
N TYR A 105 -4.51 8.00 -12.36
CA TYR A 105 -4.79 9.42 -12.51
C TYR A 105 -3.66 10.26 -11.90
N ARG A 106 -3.32 9.99 -10.63
CA ARG A 106 -2.23 10.67 -9.92
C ARG A 106 -1.76 9.87 -8.70
N THR A 107 -0.58 10.20 -8.22
CA THR A 107 -0.01 9.69 -6.97
C THR A 107 0.16 10.85 -6.00
N GLU A 108 -0.20 10.64 -4.73
CA GLU A 108 0.02 11.62 -3.66
C GLU A 108 0.80 10.99 -2.51
N ARG A 109 1.83 11.68 -2.04
CA ARG A 109 2.50 11.33 -0.79
C ARG A 109 1.59 11.70 0.39
N ARG A 110 1.35 10.74 1.28
CA ARG A 110 0.53 10.89 2.49
C ARG A 110 1.35 10.56 3.73
N ASP A 111 0.94 11.17 4.83
CA ASP A 111 1.42 10.90 6.19
C ASP A 111 0.18 10.83 7.09
N ASP A 112 -0.32 9.61 7.29
CA ASP A 112 -1.53 9.35 8.04
C ASP A 112 -1.15 8.49 9.26
N ALA A 113 -1.55 8.91 10.46
CA ALA A 113 -1.21 8.21 11.71
C ALA A 113 0.29 7.88 11.87
N ALA A 114 1.16 8.80 11.44
CA ALA A 114 2.63 8.66 11.43
C ALA A 114 3.16 7.56 10.49
N VAL A 115 2.34 7.12 9.53
CA VAL A 115 2.76 6.22 8.44
C VAL A 115 2.82 7.00 7.16
N VAL A 116 4.03 7.08 6.61
CA VAL A 116 4.28 7.72 5.32
C VAL A 116 4.15 6.69 4.21
N TYR A 117 3.40 7.02 3.16
CA TYR A 117 3.19 6.16 1.99
C TYR A 117 2.76 6.96 0.75
N ASN A 118 2.78 6.31 -0.42
CA ASN A 118 2.23 6.88 -1.65
C ASN A 118 0.83 6.32 -1.91
N LYS A 119 -0.18 7.19 -1.97
CA LYS A 119 -1.56 6.85 -2.31
C LYS A 119 -1.80 7.09 -3.80
N GLN A 120 -2.22 6.06 -4.52
CA GLN A 120 -2.59 6.15 -5.93
C GLN A 120 -4.08 6.47 -6.06
N PHE A 121 -4.41 7.34 -6.99
CA PHE A 121 -5.78 7.62 -7.40
C PHE A 121 -5.97 7.12 -8.82
N PHE A 122 -7.01 6.34 -9.05
CA PHE A 122 -7.29 5.72 -10.33
C PHE A 122 -8.47 6.39 -11.03
N LYS A 123 -8.50 6.35 -12.37
CA LYS A 123 -9.57 6.91 -13.20
C LYS A 123 -10.80 6.00 -13.09
N PRO A 124 -11.96 6.48 -12.59
CA PRO A 124 -13.13 5.63 -12.38
C PRO A 124 -13.62 4.91 -13.64
N GLU A 125 -13.60 5.58 -14.79
CA GLU A 125 -14.06 4.98 -16.07
C GLU A 125 -13.15 3.83 -16.54
N GLU A 126 -11.85 3.91 -16.28
CA GLU A 126 -10.90 2.85 -16.64
C GLU A 126 -11.04 1.65 -15.70
N ILE A 127 -11.29 1.89 -14.41
CA ILE A 127 -11.62 0.84 -13.44
C ILE A 127 -12.91 0.13 -13.83
N ARG A 128 -13.96 0.89 -14.17
CA ARG A 128 -15.23 0.33 -14.63
C ARG A 128 -15.04 -0.57 -15.85
N THR A 129 -14.21 -0.14 -16.80
CA THR A 129 -13.86 -0.92 -17.99
C THR A 129 -13.16 -2.21 -17.60
N LEU A 130 -12.15 -2.15 -16.73
CA LEU A 130 -11.42 -3.32 -16.25
C LEU A 130 -12.33 -4.33 -15.53
N VAL A 131 -13.21 -3.85 -14.65
CA VAL A 131 -14.18 -4.67 -13.91
C VAL A 131 -15.16 -5.37 -14.87
N THR A 132 -15.73 -4.60 -15.79
CA THR A 132 -16.75 -5.09 -16.73
C THR A 132 -16.17 -6.10 -17.72
N GLN A 133 -14.99 -5.82 -18.29
CA GLN A 133 -14.33 -6.71 -19.26
C GLN A 133 -13.96 -8.07 -18.66
N ASN A 134 -13.63 -8.10 -17.37
CA ASN A 134 -13.23 -9.33 -16.68
C ASN A 134 -14.39 -10.04 -15.97
N GLY A 135 -15.59 -9.45 -15.98
CA GLY A 135 -16.77 -10.00 -15.30
C GLY A 135 -16.53 -10.28 -13.83
N VAL A 136 -15.90 -9.32 -13.14
CA VAL A 136 -15.67 -9.32 -11.69
C VAL A 136 -16.52 -8.23 -11.04
N ASP A 137 -16.68 -8.24 -9.72
CA ASP A 137 -17.44 -7.22 -9.00
C ASP A 137 -16.57 -6.03 -8.57
N ALA A 138 -15.31 -6.33 -8.26
CA ALA A 138 -14.29 -5.36 -7.86
C ALA A 138 -12.90 -5.83 -8.30
N VAL A 139 -11.95 -4.90 -8.32
CA VAL A 139 -10.54 -5.17 -8.61
C VAL A 139 -9.65 -4.78 -7.44
N LEU A 140 -8.70 -5.66 -7.11
CA LEU A 140 -7.58 -5.37 -6.22
C LEU A 140 -6.41 -4.88 -7.08
N LEU A 141 -5.99 -3.65 -6.85
CA LEU A 141 -4.80 -3.06 -7.46
C LEU A 141 -3.69 -2.96 -6.42
N VAL A 142 -2.50 -3.44 -6.75
CA VAL A 142 -1.31 -3.39 -5.88
C VAL A 142 -0.21 -2.64 -6.60
N THR A 143 0.41 -1.67 -5.94
CA THR A 143 1.47 -0.83 -6.52
C THR A 143 2.70 -0.84 -5.62
N VAL A 144 3.86 -1.12 -6.21
CA VAL A 144 5.17 -0.89 -5.58
C VAL A 144 5.66 0.50 -5.97
N SER A 145 6.11 1.29 -5.01
CA SER A 145 6.62 2.66 -5.25
C SER A 145 7.80 3.01 -4.34
N GLY A 146 8.69 3.85 -4.82
CA GLY A 146 9.78 4.46 -4.06
C GLY A 146 9.29 5.55 -3.11
N LEU A 147 9.86 5.57 -1.91
CA LEU A 147 9.56 6.54 -0.88
C LEU A 147 10.82 6.86 -0.10
N THR A 148 11.13 8.14 0.07
CA THR A 148 12.10 8.58 1.10
C THR A 148 11.35 8.89 2.38
N MET A 149 11.74 8.27 3.49
CA MET A 149 11.13 8.51 4.79
C MET A 149 12.18 8.51 5.89
N ARG A 150 11.93 9.30 6.94
CA ARG A 150 12.79 9.33 8.12
C ARG A 150 12.59 8.04 8.90
N ASP A 151 13.68 7.35 9.20
CA ASP A 151 13.65 6.12 9.98
C ASP A 151 14.83 6.09 10.97
N ARG A 152 14.69 5.27 12.02
CA ARG A 152 15.74 5.02 13.00
C ARG A 152 16.25 3.60 12.85
N ILE A 153 17.46 3.45 12.31
CA ILE A 153 18.11 2.15 12.15
C ILE A 153 19.20 1.98 13.20
N PHE A 154 19.15 0.84 13.89
CA PHE A 154 20.12 0.48 14.93
C PHE A 154 21.30 -0.30 14.34
N SER A 155 22.47 -0.15 14.97
CA SER A 155 23.64 -0.98 14.71
C SER A 155 23.37 -2.44 15.13
N SER A 156 24.21 -3.35 14.64
CA SER A 156 24.14 -4.79 14.94
C SER A 156 24.23 -5.11 16.44
N ASN A 157 24.91 -4.28 17.22
CA ASN A 157 25.00 -4.39 18.68
C ASN A 157 23.87 -3.66 19.44
N ILE A 158 22.95 -2.99 18.73
CA ILE A 158 21.75 -2.30 19.27
C ILE A 158 22.07 -1.08 20.16
N VAL A 159 23.35 -0.75 20.36
CA VAL A 159 23.76 0.38 21.23
C VAL A 159 23.69 1.72 20.50
N LYS A 160 24.03 1.73 19.20
CA LYS A 160 24.07 2.93 18.37
C LYS A 160 22.88 2.94 17.42
N TYR A 161 22.41 4.13 17.08
CA TYR A 161 21.43 4.29 16.01
C TYR A 161 21.74 5.50 15.15
N LEU A 162 21.23 5.46 13.92
CA LEU A 162 21.21 6.58 13.00
C LEU A 162 19.75 6.92 12.69
N ASP A 163 19.42 8.19 12.89
CA ASP A 163 18.12 8.77 12.55
C ASP A 163 18.32 9.64 11.31
N ALA A 164 17.88 9.14 10.16
CA ALA A 164 18.15 9.72 8.86
C ALA A 164 17.00 9.45 7.88
N ASP A 165 17.02 10.10 6.73
CA ASP A 165 16.10 9.84 5.63
C ASP A 165 16.61 8.66 4.80
N TYR A 166 15.80 7.60 4.70
CA TYR A 166 16.10 6.39 3.94
C TYR A 166 15.17 6.25 2.75
N ASN A 167 15.74 5.88 1.61
CA ASN A 167 15.01 5.51 0.42
C ASN A 167 14.62 4.03 0.48
N VAL A 168 13.33 3.74 0.31
CA VAL A 168 12.75 2.40 0.41
C VAL A 168 11.76 2.16 -0.73
N LEU A 169 11.48 0.89 -1.02
CA LEU A 169 10.33 0.46 -1.81
C LEU A 169 9.19 0.10 -0.86
N THR A 170 8.03 0.69 -1.09
CA THR A 170 6.79 0.47 -0.31
C THR A 170 5.70 -0.13 -1.18
N VAL A 171 4.71 -0.76 -0.56
CA VAL A 171 3.56 -1.35 -1.24
C VAL A 171 2.26 -0.67 -0.80
N SER A 172 1.45 -0.23 -1.74
CA SER A 172 0.08 0.19 -1.50
C SER A 172 -0.88 -0.73 -2.23
N ALA A 173 -2.09 -0.90 -1.70
CA ALA A 173 -3.14 -1.64 -2.38
C ALA A 173 -4.53 -1.08 -2.12
N GLN A 174 -5.43 -1.26 -3.07
CA GLN A 174 -6.82 -0.80 -2.99
C GLN A 174 -7.76 -1.80 -3.65
N VAL A 175 -8.91 -2.06 -3.02
CA VAL A 175 -10.05 -2.72 -3.69
C VAL A 175 -11.00 -1.64 -4.19
N LEU A 176 -11.29 -1.66 -5.49
CA LEU A 176 -12.14 -0.68 -6.17
C LEU A 176 -13.32 -1.40 -6.83
N ASP A 177 -14.53 -0.88 -6.65
CA ASP A 177 -15.71 -1.38 -7.36
C ASP A 177 -15.83 -0.81 -8.79
N ALA A 178 -16.84 -1.26 -9.53
CA ALA A 178 -17.14 -0.75 -10.88
C ALA A 178 -17.45 0.75 -10.94
N GLY A 179 -17.80 1.38 -9.81
CA GLY A 179 -18.01 2.82 -9.70
C GLY A 179 -16.73 3.60 -9.41
N GLY A 180 -15.60 2.92 -9.22
CA GLY A 180 -14.34 3.51 -8.80
C GLY A 180 -14.28 3.88 -7.32
N ALA A 181 -15.23 3.39 -6.50
CA ALA A 181 -15.23 3.62 -5.07
C ALA A 181 -14.21 2.70 -4.38
N THR A 182 -13.37 3.28 -3.52
CA THR A 182 -12.39 2.50 -2.74
C THR A 182 -13.05 1.83 -1.55
N LEU A 183 -13.19 0.52 -1.63
CA LEU A 183 -13.85 -0.30 -0.62
C LEU A 183 -12.91 -0.75 0.50
N TRP A 184 -11.62 -0.88 0.20
CA TRP A 184 -10.56 -1.29 1.13
C TRP A 184 -9.22 -0.72 0.70
N GLU A 185 -8.34 -0.42 1.67
CA GLU A 185 -7.01 0.16 1.43
C GLU A 185 -5.93 -0.53 2.28
N TYR A 186 -4.71 -0.51 1.74
CA TYR A 186 -3.46 -0.92 2.38
C TYR A 186 -2.35 0.11 2.08
N PRO A 187 -1.58 0.60 3.06
CA PRO A 187 -1.69 0.28 4.50
C PRO A 187 -3.05 0.67 5.08
N ASN A 188 -3.46 -0.06 6.11
CA ASN A 188 -4.75 0.13 6.74
C ASN A 188 -4.58 0.80 8.12
N PHE A 189 -5.19 1.97 8.29
CA PHE A 189 -5.13 2.71 9.57
C PHE A 189 -6.29 2.40 10.50
N ARG A 190 -7.26 1.61 10.02
CA ARG A 190 -8.47 1.22 10.75
C ARG A 190 -8.31 -0.13 11.43
N ALA A 191 -7.21 -0.85 11.21
CA ALA A 191 -6.96 -2.17 11.80
C ALA A 191 -5.48 -2.43 12.07
N GLY A 192 -5.16 -2.77 13.32
CA GLY A 192 -3.80 -3.06 13.77
C GLY A 192 -2.96 -1.83 14.11
N GLY A 193 -1.71 -2.06 14.52
CA GLY A 193 -0.73 -0.99 14.69
C GLY A 193 -0.30 -0.47 13.32
N PRO A 194 -0.38 0.85 13.05
CA PRO A 194 -0.05 1.39 11.75
C PRO A 194 1.45 1.21 11.49
N SER A 195 1.81 0.67 10.32
CA SER A 195 3.20 0.56 9.88
C SER A 195 3.32 0.72 8.37
N THR A 196 4.43 1.31 7.91
CA THR A 196 4.71 1.43 6.48
C THR A 196 5.06 0.04 5.91
N PRO A 197 4.34 -0.44 4.89
CA PRO A 197 4.59 -1.74 4.27
C PRO A 197 5.81 -1.68 3.36
N VAL A 198 7.00 -1.80 3.96
CA VAL A 198 8.27 -1.79 3.25
C VAL A 198 8.49 -3.15 2.56
N LEU A 199 8.56 -3.13 1.24
CA LEU A 199 8.97 -4.29 0.44
C LEU A 199 10.48 -4.50 0.53
N ALA A 200 11.26 -3.43 0.37
CA ALA A 200 12.71 -3.48 0.40
C ALA A 200 13.30 -2.13 0.81
N GLN A 201 14.23 -2.13 1.77
CA GLN A 201 15.07 -0.96 2.02
C GLN A 201 16.17 -0.86 0.95
N LEU A 202 16.31 0.29 0.31
CA LEU A 202 17.31 0.52 -0.74
C LEU A 202 18.63 1.04 -0.19
N GLN A 203 18.60 1.58 1.02
CA GLN A 203 19.77 2.10 1.72
C GLN A 203 20.02 1.37 3.03
N TYR A 204 21.23 1.52 3.57
CA TYR A 204 21.62 1.06 4.89
C TYR A 204 22.67 2.00 5.50
N PRO A 205 22.65 2.21 6.82
CA PRO A 205 23.73 2.90 7.52
C PRO A 205 24.96 2.00 7.65
N ASP A 206 26.14 2.51 7.31
CA ASP A 206 27.40 1.76 7.39
C ASP A 206 28.11 1.97 8.75
N PHE A 207 27.53 1.39 9.80
CA PHE A 207 28.09 1.47 11.16
C PHE A 207 29.45 0.79 11.28
N ASP A 208 29.69 -0.25 10.49
CA ASP A 208 30.91 -1.05 10.58
C ASP A 208 32.10 -0.28 10.00
N GLU A 209 31.93 0.43 8.88
CA GLU A 209 32.97 1.29 8.31
C GLU A 209 33.28 2.49 9.21
N ALA A 210 32.25 3.13 9.78
CA ALA A 210 32.45 4.21 10.75
C ALA A 210 33.25 3.72 11.97
N ALA A 211 32.88 2.57 12.53
CA ALA A 211 33.60 1.97 13.66
C ALA A 211 35.05 1.59 13.32
N ALA A 212 35.29 1.05 12.12
CA ALA A 212 36.63 0.68 11.66
C ALA A 212 37.56 1.89 11.48
N ASN A 213 36.99 3.05 11.12
CA ASN A 213 37.74 4.30 10.92
C ASN A 213 37.80 5.18 12.17
N LEU A 214 37.24 4.73 13.30
CA LEU A 214 37.07 5.54 14.52
C LEU A 214 36.36 6.88 14.23
N ASP A 215 35.41 6.86 13.31
CA ASP A 215 34.59 8.01 12.94
C ASP A 215 33.23 7.94 13.67
N ASP A 216 32.76 9.10 14.12
CA ASP A 216 31.44 9.28 14.71
C ASP A 216 30.37 9.59 13.65
N ARG A 217 30.76 9.64 12.38
CA ARG A 217 29.88 9.84 11.22
C ARG A 217 29.57 8.51 10.57
N VAL A 218 28.28 8.24 10.38
CA VAL A 218 27.82 7.03 9.68
C VAL A 218 27.21 7.42 8.36
N ASP A 219 27.83 6.95 7.29
CA ASP A 219 27.32 7.18 5.95
C ASP A 219 26.14 6.26 5.64
N VAL A 220 25.16 6.80 4.91
CA VAL A 220 24.03 6.03 4.37
C VAL A 220 24.38 5.61 2.95
N LYS A 221 24.51 4.30 2.72
CA LYS A 221 24.92 3.73 1.44
C LYS A 221 23.77 3.00 0.76
N PHE A 222 23.75 3.00 -0.57
CA PHE A 222 22.81 2.20 -1.35
C PHE A 222 23.21 0.73 -1.36
N LYS A 223 22.24 -0.16 -1.22
CA LYS A 223 22.44 -1.59 -1.40
C LYS A 223 22.68 -1.88 -2.88
N THR A 224 23.66 -2.70 -3.18
CA THR A 224 23.96 -3.07 -4.57
C THR A 224 22.82 -3.86 -5.22
N ILE A 225 22.68 -3.76 -6.55
CA ILE A 225 21.70 -4.57 -7.30
C ILE A 225 21.82 -6.07 -6.99
N PRO A 226 23.02 -6.70 -6.96
CA PRO A 226 23.15 -8.10 -6.54
C PRO A 226 22.65 -8.37 -5.12
N GLY A 227 22.84 -7.43 -4.19
CA GLY A 227 22.31 -7.52 -2.83
C GLY A 227 20.78 -7.52 -2.81
N LEU A 228 20.16 -6.61 -3.57
CA LEU A 228 18.71 -6.52 -3.72
C LEU A 228 18.14 -7.76 -4.42
N THR A 229 18.82 -8.29 -5.45
CA THR A 229 18.42 -9.54 -6.12
C THR A 229 18.38 -10.71 -5.15
N ARG A 230 19.39 -10.85 -4.28
CA ARG A 230 19.40 -11.90 -3.24
C ARG A 230 18.30 -11.70 -2.20
N TYR A 231 18.05 -10.46 -1.82
CA TYR A 231 17.01 -10.13 -0.84
C TYR A 231 15.60 -10.43 -1.38
N LEU A 232 15.26 -9.93 -2.57
CA LEU A 232 13.98 -10.18 -3.24
C LEU A 232 13.80 -11.65 -3.59
N GLY A 233 14.89 -12.36 -3.90
CA GLY A 233 14.91 -13.79 -4.16
C GLY A 233 14.96 -14.69 -2.94
N LYS A 234 15.00 -14.13 -1.73
CA LYS A 234 15.09 -14.91 -0.48
C LYS A 234 13.85 -15.78 -0.35
N LYS A 235 14.04 -17.09 -0.27
CA LYS A 235 12.98 -18.04 0.01
C LYS A 235 13.02 -18.42 1.49
N GLU A 236 11.84 -18.62 2.06
CA GLU A 236 11.68 -19.09 3.43
C GLU A 236 10.79 -20.32 3.43
N ASN A 237 11.06 -21.22 4.38
CA ASN A 237 10.24 -22.39 4.59
C ASN A 237 9.01 -22.01 5.41
N ASP A 238 7.91 -22.69 5.14
CA ASP A 238 6.70 -22.59 5.94
C ASP A 238 6.85 -23.33 7.29
N LEU A 239 5.85 -23.23 8.17
CA LEU A 239 5.81 -23.90 9.48
C LEU A 239 6.00 -25.42 9.40
N PHE A 240 5.69 -26.02 8.24
CA PHE A 240 5.90 -27.43 7.94
C PHE A 240 7.22 -27.72 7.19
N PHE A 241 8.19 -26.80 7.25
CA PHE A 241 9.50 -26.88 6.58
C PHE A 241 9.42 -27.06 5.05
N ARG A 242 8.31 -26.68 4.44
CA ARG A 242 8.13 -26.69 2.97
C ARG A 242 8.56 -25.37 2.40
N GLU A 243 9.32 -25.38 1.33
CA GLU A 243 9.72 -24.16 0.61
C GLU A 243 8.45 -23.43 0.12
N ARG A 244 8.29 -22.17 0.51
CA ARG A 244 7.16 -21.36 0.03
C ARG A 244 7.31 -21.05 -1.44
N LYS A 245 6.18 -21.00 -2.15
CA LYS A 245 6.13 -20.60 -3.57
C LYS A 245 6.51 -19.12 -3.75
N THR A 246 6.13 -18.30 -2.78
CA THR A 246 6.42 -16.86 -2.75
C THR A 246 7.68 -16.57 -1.96
N THR A 247 8.44 -15.61 -2.47
CA THR A 247 9.63 -15.06 -1.82
C THR A 247 9.27 -14.37 -0.50
N ALA A 248 10.16 -14.44 0.48
CA ALA A 248 9.89 -13.99 1.84
C ALA A 248 9.43 -12.52 1.94
N PRO A 249 10.03 -11.54 1.23
CA PRO A 249 9.59 -10.15 1.30
C PRO A 249 8.13 -9.97 0.82
N TYR A 250 7.75 -10.65 -0.26
CA TYR A 250 6.38 -10.58 -0.79
C TYR A 250 5.40 -11.33 0.09
N TYR A 251 5.79 -12.50 0.61
CA TYR A 251 4.90 -13.32 1.44
C TYR A 251 4.39 -12.53 2.64
N ARG A 252 5.26 -11.76 3.32
CA ARG A 252 4.87 -10.95 4.48
C ARG A 252 3.78 -9.93 4.11
N ILE A 253 3.99 -9.19 3.03
CA ILE A 253 3.00 -8.21 2.55
C ILE A 253 1.69 -8.89 2.13
N PHE A 254 1.78 -10.03 1.44
CA PHE A 254 0.60 -10.77 1.00
C PHE A 254 -0.16 -11.41 2.15
N SER A 255 0.54 -11.93 3.16
CA SER A 255 -0.09 -12.51 4.35
C SER A 255 -0.81 -11.45 5.15
N ASP A 256 -0.25 -10.25 5.24
CA ASP A 256 -0.88 -9.13 5.93
C ASP A 256 -2.15 -8.67 5.20
N MET A 257 -2.06 -8.47 3.87
CA MET A 257 -3.23 -8.11 3.05
C MET A 257 -4.32 -9.18 3.09
N ALA A 258 -3.97 -10.46 2.89
CA ALA A 258 -4.92 -11.57 2.98
C ALA A 258 -5.53 -11.67 4.39
N GLY A 259 -4.72 -11.43 5.43
CA GLY A 259 -5.16 -11.39 6.82
C GLY A 259 -6.25 -10.34 7.07
N LEU A 260 -6.08 -9.12 6.54
CA LEU A 260 -7.06 -8.04 6.66
C LEU A 260 -8.36 -8.33 5.89
N LEU A 261 -8.27 -9.07 4.79
CA LEU A 261 -9.44 -9.43 3.98
C LEU A 261 -10.19 -10.67 4.52
N LYS A 262 -9.64 -11.41 5.48
CA LYS A 262 -10.27 -12.64 6.01
C LYS A 262 -11.63 -12.35 6.67
N PRO A 263 -12.64 -13.22 6.46
CA PRO A 263 -13.91 -13.11 7.15
C PRO A 263 -13.73 -13.31 8.66
N PRO A 264 -14.61 -12.76 9.51
CA PRO A 264 -14.51 -12.96 10.94
C PRO A 264 -14.77 -14.43 11.29
N ILE A 265 -14.01 -14.97 12.25
CA ILE A 265 -14.24 -16.33 12.73
C ILE A 265 -15.56 -16.33 13.50
N ARG A 266 -16.62 -16.84 12.88
CA ARG A 266 -17.93 -17.04 13.53
C ARG A 266 -17.85 -18.28 14.44
N LEU A 267 -17.25 -18.10 15.63
CA LEU A 267 -17.08 -19.16 16.64
C LEU A 267 -18.40 -19.60 17.29
N PHE A 268 -19.45 -18.78 17.20
CA PHE A 268 -20.79 -19.14 17.65
C PHE A 268 -21.76 -18.86 16.50
N GLY A 269 -22.46 -19.91 16.06
CA GLY A 269 -23.37 -19.83 14.93
C GLY A 269 -24.49 -18.85 15.20
N GLU A 270 -24.46 -17.68 14.56
CA GLU A 270 -25.68 -16.93 14.34
C GLU A 270 -26.53 -17.71 13.35
N GLU A 271 -27.64 -18.23 13.85
CA GLU A 271 -28.72 -18.77 13.05
C GLU A 271 -29.01 -17.81 11.90
N LYS A 272 -29.09 -18.36 10.68
CA LYS A 272 -29.78 -17.71 9.58
C LYS A 272 -31.20 -17.37 10.04
N LYS A 273 -31.42 -16.13 10.51
CA LYS A 273 -32.76 -15.55 10.49
C LYS A 273 -33.11 -15.34 9.02
N GLY A 274 -33.71 -16.38 8.43
CA GLY A 274 -34.51 -16.27 7.22
C GLY A 274 -35.65 -15.30 7.49
N GLY A 275 -35.43 -14.03 7.18
CA GLY A 275 -36.47 -13.04 7.04
C GLY A 275 -36.64 -12.76 5.55
N THR A 276 -37.75 -13.20 5.00
CA THR A 276 -38.24 -12.81 3.67
C THR A 276 -38.20 -11.28 3.57
N GLN A 277 -37.21 -10.73 2.87
CA GLN A 277 -37.25 -9.31 2.50
C GLN A 277 -38.27 -9.14 1.38
N PRO A 278 -39.28 -8.27 1.54
CA PRO A 278 -40.13 -7.89 0.42
C PRO A 278 -39.30 -7.15 -0.62
N ALA A 279 -39.64 -7.39 -1.89
CA ALA A 279 -38.94 -6.86 -3.06
C ALA A 279 -38.65 -5.34 -2.93
N PRO A 280 -37.47 -4.87 -3.36
CA PRO A 280 -37.13 -3.46 -3.32
C PRO A 280 -38.10 -2.67 -4.20
N THR A 281 -38.79 -1.72 -3.60
CA THR A 281 -39.51 -0.67 -4.33
C THR A 281 -38.48 0.15 -5.11
N PRO A 282 -38.74 0.52 -6.38
CA PRO A 282 -37.81 1.33 -7.15
C PRO A 282 -37.62 2.69 -6.46
N TYR A 283 -36.39 2.95 -6.01
CA TYR A 283 -35.97 4.25 -5.51
C TYR A 283 -36.07 5.27 -6.65
N LYS A 284 -37.06 6.17 -6.59
CA LYS A 284 -37.07 7.40 -7.38
C LYS A 284 -36.22 8.42 -6.63
N PRO A 285 -35.10 8.90 -7.20
CA PRO A 285 -34.36 10.00 -6.59
C PRO A 285 -35.28 11.23 -6.48
N PRO A 286 -35.20 12.01 -5.39
CA PRO A 286 -35.96 13.24 -5.27
C PRO A 286 -35.57 14.20 -6.39
N TYR A 287 -36.58 14.72 -7.08
CA TYR A 287 -36.46 15.73 -8.13
C TYR A 287 -35.79 16.98 -7.54
N GLN A 288 -34.52 17.21 -7.89
CA GLN A 288 -33.89 18.51 -7.75
C GLN A 288 -34.34 19.38 -8.94
N PRO A 289 -35.01 20.51 -8.69
CA PRO A 289 -35.29 21.47 -9.77
C PRO A 289 -33.98 21.95 -10.37
N ALA A 290 -33.90 21.98 -11.69
CA ALA A 290 -32.76 22.54 -12.40
C ALA A 290 -32.48 23.98 -11.94
N PRO A 291 -31.21 24.37 -11.72
CA PRO A 291 -30.87 25.76 -11.47
C PRO A 291 -31.33 26.64 -12.64
N ALA A 292 -31.97 27.76 -12.32
CA ALA A 292 -32.35 28.76 -13.31
C ALA A 292 -31.11 29.25 -14.10
N PRO A 293 -31.25 29.57 -15.40
CA PRO A 293 -30.13 30.09 -16.20
C PRO A 293 -29.59 31.37 -15.57
N GLN A 294 -28.34 31.32 -15.10
CA GLN A 294 -27.63 32.54 -14.71
C GLN A 294 -27.31 33.35 -15.96
N ALA A 295 -27.64 34.65 -15.91
CA ALA A 295 -27.34 35.60 -16.97
C ALA A 295 -25.83 35.63 -17.25
N ALA A 296 -25.47 35.69 -18.53
CA ALA A 296 -24.09 35.77 -18.99
C ALA A 296 -23.38 36.98 -18.37
N PRO A 297 -22.12 36.83 -17.92
CA PRO A 297 -21.28 37.96 -17.53
C PRO A 297 -21.04 38.88 -18.73
N PRO A 298 -21.01 40.21 -18.54
CA PRO A 298 -20.66 41.13 -19.62
C PRO A 298 -19.21 40.89 -20.10
N LEU A 299 -19.05 40.95 -21.41
CA LEU A 299 -17.77 40.87 -22.13
C LEU A 299 -16.73 41.80 -21.51
N GLN A 300 -15.66 41.22 -20.95
CA GLN A 300 -14.45 41.97 -20.62
C GLN A 300 -13.73 42.37 -21.90
N ALA A 301 -13.36 43.66 -21.95
CA ALA A 301 -12.62 44.27 -23.04
C ALA A 301 -11.24 43.61 -23.23
N ALA A 302 -10.81 43.60 -24.50
CA ALA A 302 -9.56 43.01 -24.96
C ALA A 302 -8.33 43.52 -24.18
N PRO A 303 -7.37 42.64 -23.81
CA PRO A 303 -6.10 43.07 -23.26
C PRO A 303 -5.20 43.67 -24.34
N ALA A 304 -4.54 44.77 -23.97
CA ALA A 304 -3.52 45.47 -24.76
C ALA A 304 -2.29 44.58 -25.05
N PRO A 305 -1.51 44.87 -26.11
CA PRO A 305 -0.42 44.01 -26.57
C PRO A 305 0.76 43.97 -25.58
N VAL A 306 1.29 42.76 -25.40
CA VAL A 306 2.42 42.42 -24.53
C VAL A 306 3.75 42.91 -25.15
N PRO A 307 4.63 43.60 -24.39
CA PRO A 307 5.98 43.93 -24.84
C PRO A 307 6.87 42.69 -25.00
N ALA A 308 7.74 42.72 -26.01
CA ALA A 308 8.65 41.64 -26.38
C ALA A 308 9.58 41.18 -25.24
N ALA A 309 9.78 39.87 -25.17
CA ALA A 309 10.60 39.16 -24.19
C ALA A 309 12.09 39.50 -24.31
N GLN A 310 12.74 39.72 -23.17
CA GLN A 310 14.21 39.71 -23.07
C GLN A 310 14.73 38.26 -22.96
N PRO A 311 15.90 37.93 -23.54
CA PRO A 311 16.46 36.59 -23.49
C PRO A 311 16.94 36.22 -22.09
N VAL A 312 16.51 35.05 -21.61
CA VAL A 312 16.93 34.43 -20.34
C VAL A 312 18.32 33.81 -20.51
N PRO A 313 19.28 34.02 -19.58
CA PRO A 313 20.58 33.37 -19.61
C PRO A 313 20.48 31.86 -19.40
N ALA A 314 21.37 31.11 -20.05
CA ALA A 314 21.44 29.65 -19.98
C ALA A 314 21.61 29.12 -18.53
N PRO A 315 20.97 27.99 -18.18
CA PRO A 315 21.12 27.36 -16.88
C PRO A 315 22.54 26.82 -16.68
N GLN A 316 23.13 27.15 -15.53
CA GLN A 316 24.38 26.55 -15.07
C GLN A 316 24.13 25.10 -14.62
N PRO A 317 25.13 24.21 -14.75
CA PRO A 317 24.99 22.81 -14.38
C PRO A 317 24.73 22.64 -12.88
N GLU A 318 23.67 21.89 -12.56
CA GLU A 318 23.34 21.45 -11.20
C GLU A 318 24.53 20.72 -10.58
N THR A 319 25.01 21.25 -9.47
CA THR A 319 25.97 20.59 -8.61
C THR A 319 25.24 19.47 -7.89
N VAL A 320 25.68 18.23 -8.09
CA VAL A 320 25.19 17.07 -7.33
C VAL A 320 25.52 17.29 -5.85
N ILE A 321 24.51 17.63 -5.05
CA ILE A 321 24.63 17.72 -3.60
C ILE A 321 24.66 16.28 -3.08
N VAL A 322 25.85 15.83 -2.70
CA VAL A 322 26.02 14.67 -1.81
C VAL A 322 25.41 15.07 -0.46
N PRO A 323 24.44 14.33 0.10
CA PRO A 323 23.86 14.70 1.39
C PRO A 323 24.95 14.66 2.48
N GLU A 324 25.02 15.74 3.27
CA GLU A 324 25.96 15.83 4.39
C GLU A 324 25.68 14.74 5.45
N PRO A 325 26.74 14.12 6.02
CA PRO A 325 26.58 13.03 6.98
C PRO A 325 26.02 13.51 8.32
N THR A 326 25.03 12.79 8.84
CA THR A 326 24.43 13.01 10.16
C THR A 326 25.21 12.27 11.26
N THR A 327 25.31 12.89 12.44
CA THR A 327 26.03 12.36 13.61
C THR A 327 25.28 11.22 14.31
N ILE A 328 26.02 10.22 14.77
CA ILE A 328 25.53 9.09 15.59
C ILE A 328 24.86 9.61 16.87
N ARG A 329 23.80 8.92 17.31
CA ARG A 329 23.20 9.11 18.63
C ARG A 329 23.24 7.81 19.42
N GLU A 330 23.52 7.92 20.72
CA GLU A 330 23.50 6.79 21.65
C GLU A 330 22.14 6.69 22.34
N VAL A 331 21.74 5.47 22.73
CA VAL A 331 20.55 5.27 23.57
C VAL A 331 20.91 5.75 24.99
N PRO A 332 20.17 6.72 25.57
CA PRO A 332 20.40 7.09 26.96
C PRO A 332 20.09 5.89 27.84
N VAL A 333 21.10 5.40 28.56
CA VAL A 333 20.93 4.40 29.60
C VAL A 333 20.24 5.10 30.77
N GLN A 334 18.95 4.81 30.98
CA GLN A 334 18.21 5.23 32.18
C GLN A 334 18.30 4.17 33.26
#